data_AF-A0A6H5H950-F1
#
_entry.id   AF-A0A6H5H950-F1
#
_cell.length_a   1.000
_cell.length_b   1.000
_cell.length_c   1.000
_cell.angle_alpha   90.00
_cell.angle_beta   90.00
_cell.angle_gamma   90.00
#
_symmetry.space_group_name_H-M   'P 1'
#
loop_
_entity.id
_entity.type
_entity.pdbx_description
1 polymer ?
#
loop_
_entity_poly.entity_id
_entity_poly.type
_entity_poly.pdbx_seq_one_letter_code
_entity_poly.pdbx_strand_id
1 'polypeptide(L)'
;MSLEGEETGQEVCLWQRAALESRPEAMWATAPGVGKSAIAKEVLNELARSELWIPNALTFSAQTSSTKTQEMIEGKLEKKKRAVLGAPMGKRVVVFIDDVNMPRPEVYGAQPPIELLSGPPFIFHVQTPAESEKRLNFEEKSSSEEDRVSSGSSVMEALPGAILQGFLDSFIASIQSLCDGLVLAAITIYKRLAQDLLPIPAKSHYVFNLRDLSKCVQGILQASTDSIRSPHDMLRLFFHENLRVYHDRLVDTDDKSYFYRLLSSTCANVFHDPVLELPAKGPITLPPLLFGDFLNQQPVGSRIYQEISNVQKLKNVLEKLFETNELVSVMQKQIVTMEPELREKSKATEQLMVSVAKEKTAADEVKQVVLVDEAAAKKIAAECQLLADDAQKELDQAMPAMEAAVKALEALNKNDINEIRVFNKPPHLVKYTLEAVCLLLGAKQDWASAKVVLGDGNFLKKLQDYDKNHISDVLLKKMKAFIDNPDFVPEVVATQSKACKSLCMWVRAIDSYAKVYRVVEPKRKKSTPPE
;
A
#
# COMPACT_ATOMS: atom_id res chain seq x y z
N MET A 1 -50.57 -12.01 37.05
CA MET A 1 -50.90 -11.56 38.42
C MET A 1 -50.57 -10.08 38.41
N SER A 2 -51.59 -9.23 38.28
CA SER A 2 -51.42 -7.78 38.20
C SER A 2 -51.50 -7.26 39.62
N LEU A 3 -50.46 -6.56 40.08
CA LEU A 3 -50.49 -5.85 41.35
C LEU A 3 -50.08 -4.40 41.09
N GLU A 4 -51.00 -3.52 41.44
CA GLU A 4 -50.81 -2.09 41.63
C GLU A 4 -49.85 -1.92 42.82
N GLY A 5 -48.71 -1.27 42.60
CA GLY A 5 -47.72 -1.00 43.64
C GLY A 5 -46.65 -0.06 43.12
N GLU A 6 -46.49 1.07 43.80
CA GLU A 6 -45.39 2.02 43.64
C GLU A 6 -44.06 1.30 43.88
N GLU A 7 -43.15 1.30 42.92
CA GLU A 7 -41.85 0.63 43.09
C GLU A 7 -40.66 1.53 42.74
N THR A 8 -39.73 1.63 43.68
CA THR A 8 -38.43 2.30 43.59
C THR A 8 -37.52 1.61 42.56
N GLY A 9 -36.48 2.31 42.06
CA GLY A 9 -35.54 1.74 41.08
C GLY A 9 -34.87 0.43 41.52
N GLN A 10 -34.74 0.20 42.84
CA GLN A 10 -34.24 -1.05 43.40
C GLN A 10 -35.27 -2.19 43.35
N GLU A 11 -36.54 -1.90 43.59
CA GLU A 11 -37.64 -2.88 43.44
C GLU A 11 -37.79 -3.30 41.98
N VAL A 12 -37.66 -2.36 41.03
CA VAL A 12 -37.64 -2.68 39.59
C VAL A 12 -36.48 -3.63 39.26
N CYS A 13 -35.27 -3.41 39.78
CA CYS A 13 -34.14 -4.33 39.58
C CYS A 13 -34.38 -5.72 40.20
N LEU A 14 -34.96 -5.78 41.40
CA LEU A 14 -35.30 -7.04 42.07
C LEU A 14 -36.37 -7.83 41.29
N TRP A 15 -37.38 -7.13 40.76
CA TRP A 15 -38.39 -7.72 39.89
C TRP A 15 -37.82 -8.20 38.56
N GLN A 16 -36.89 -7.45 37.96
CA GLN A 16 -36.21 -7.87 36.74
C GLN A 16 -35.44 -9.17 36.97
N ARG A 17 -34.78 -9.34 38.12
CA ARG A 17 -34.12 -10.60 38.49
C ARG A 17 -35.13 -11.72 38.73
N ALA A 18 -36.19 -11.48 39.51
CA ALA A 18 -37.22 -12.47 39.78
C ALA A 18 -37.95 -12.93 38.50
N ALA A 19 -38.14 -12.02 37.54
CA ALA A 19 -38.69 -12.32 36.22
C ALA A 19 -37.75 -13.23 35.42
N LEU A 20 -36.43 -12.97 35.40
CA LEU A 20 -35.44 -13.81 34.71
C LEU A 20 -35.35 -15.24 35.26
N GLU A 21 -35.70 -15.44 36.53
CA GLU A 21 -35.73 -16.75 37.18
C GLU A 21 -37.05 -17.51 36.97
N SER A 22 -38.18 -16.80 36.84
CA SER A 22 -39.53 -17.39 36.82
C SER A 22 -40.21 -17.42 35.45
N ARG A 23 -39.87 -16.54 34.51
CA ARG A 23 -40.43 -16.50 33.15
C ARG A 23 -39.40 -16.16 32.05
N PRO A 24 -39.35 -16.92 30.94
CA PRO A 24 -38.46 -16.65 29.83
C PRO A 24 -38.83 -15.40 29.01
N GLU A 25 -40.10 -14.95 29.02
CA GLU A 25 -40.52 -13.72 28.34
C GLU A 25 -40.85 -12.60 29.33
N ALA A 26 -40.27 -11.41 29.14
CA ALA A 26 -40.72 -10.19 29.82
C ALA A 26 -40.62 -8.96 28.91
N MET A 27 -41.73 -8.22 28.76
CA MET A 27 -41.81 -6.98 27.99
C MET A 27 -42.27 -5.82 28.88
N TRP A 28 -41.68 -4.63 28.74
CA TRP A 28 -42.17 -3.43 29.43
C TRP A 28 -42.35 -2.25 28.47
N ALA A 29 -43.51 -1.63 28.52
CA ALA A 29 -43.86 -0.44 27.76
C ALA A 29 -43.76 0.81 28.65
N THR A 30 -43.24 1.91 28.08
CA THR A 30 -43.07 3.17 28.82
C THR A 30 -42.85 4.34 27.86
N ALA A 31 -42.85 5.55 28.42
CA ALA A 31 -42.35 6.71 27.68
C ALA A 31 -40.83 6.60 27.41
N PRO A 32 -40.36 7.01 26.22
CA PRO A 32 -38.93 7.03 25.92
C PRO A 32 -38.19 8.05 26.80
N GLY A 33 -36.93 7.73 27.15
CA GLY A 33 -36.07 8.66 27.88
C GLY A 33 -36.22 8.70 29.41
N VAL A 34 -36.95 7.75 30.01
CA VAL A 34 -37.13 7.63 31.47
C VAL A 34 -36.03 6.84 32.19
N GLY A 35 -34.95 6.48 31.50
CA GLY A 35 -33.79 5.79 32.11
C GLY A 35 -33.88 4.26 32.21
N LYS A 36 -34.91 3.60 31.67
CA LYS A 36 -35.00 2.11 31.69
C LYS A 36 -33.84 1.40 30.99
N SER A 37 -33.26 1.94 29.91
CA SER A 37 -32.05 1.35 29.31
C SER A 37 -30.84 1.41 30.24
N ALA A 38 -30.75 2.41 31.14
CA ALA A 38 -29.69 2.48 32.14
C ALA A 38 -29.89 1.43 33.24
N ILE A 39 -31.13 1.28 33.74
CA ILE A 39 -31.50 0.24 34.71
C ILE A 39 -31.23 -1.15 34.14
N ALA A 40 -31.67 -1.43 32.91
CA ALA A 40 -31.47 -2.72 32.28
C ALA A 40 -29.98 -3.03 32.05
N LYS A 41 -29.19 -2.04 31.63
CA LYS A 41 -27.74 -2.21 31.49
C LYS A 41 -27.06 -2.52 32.82
N GLU A 42 -27.49 -1.92 33.92
CA GLU A 42 -26.94 -2.25 35.24
C GLU A 42 -27.24 -3.69 35.62
N VAL A 43 -28.48 -4.15 35.45
CA VAL A 43 -28.85 -5.56 35.68
C VAL A 43 -28.05 -6.50 34.78
N LEU A 44 -27.85 -6.17 33.50
CA LEU A 44 -27.03 -6.98 32.58
C LEU A 44 -25.56 -7.02 33.01
N ASN A 45 -25.00 -5.90 33.48
CA ASN A 45 -23.63 -5.82 33.99
C ASN A 45 -23.45 -6.67 35.24
N GLU A 46 -24.39 -6.63 36.18
CA GLU A 46 -24.39 -7.48 37.37
C GLU A 46 -24.50 -8.96 37.02
N LEU A 47 -25.37 -9.32 36.06
CA LEU A 47 -25.48 -10.68 35.55
C LEU A 47 -24.16 -11.14 34.89
N ALA A 48 -23.47 -10.26 34.16
CA ALA A 48 -22.16 -10.57 33.60
C ALA A 48 -21.11 -10.89 34.69
N ARG A 49 -21.15 -10.17 35.82
CA ARG A 49 -20.25 -10.42 36.97
C ARG A 49 -20.48 -11.79 37.61
N SER A 50 -21.67 -12.37 37.49
CA SER A 50 -21.97 -13.71 38.02
C SER A 50 -21.32 -14.86 37.24
N GLU A 51 -20.70 -14.57 36.08
CA GLU A 51 -20.09 -15.51 35.10
C GLU A 51 -21.00 -16.62 34.53
N LEU A 52 -22.20 -16.79 35.10
CA LEU A 52 -23.24 -17.73 34.67
C LEU A 52 -24.01 -17.22 33.45
N TRP A 53 -24.07 -15.89 33.27
CA TRP A 53 -24.85 -15.23 32.23
C TRP A 53 -23.96 -14.48 31.24
N ILE A 54 -24.29 -14.57 29.97
CA ILE A 54 -23.69 -13.80 28.87
C ILE A 54 -24.76 -12.82 28.38
N PRO A 55 -24.65 -11.53 28.69
CA PRO A 55 -25.58 -10.54 28.18
C PRO A 55 -25.31 -10.25 26.70
N ASN A 56 -26.38 -10.17 25.92
CA ASN A 56 -26.38 -9.68 24.55
C ASN A 56 -27.36 -8.50 24.44
N ALA A 57 -26.85 -7.28 24.34
CA ALA A 57 -27.65 -6.09 24.17
C ALA A 57 -27.76 -5.73 22.67
N LEU A 58 -28.97 -5.83 22.13
CA LEU A 58 -29.32 -5.47 20.76
C LEU A 58 -29.96 -4.08 20.76
N THR A 59 -29.60 -3.27 19.78
CA THR A 59 -30.27 -1.98 19.52
C THR A 59 -30.86 -2.04 18.13
N PHE A 60 -32.18 -1.88 18.02
CA PHE A 60 -32.82 -1.79 16.72
C PHE A 60 -32.77 -0.38 16.16
N SER A 61 -32.79 -0.32 14.84
CA SER A 61 -32.79 0.91 14.05
C SER A 61 -33.87 0.78 12.97
N ALA A 62 -34.27 1.90 12.37
CA ALA A 62 -35.21 1.92 11.25
C ALA A 62 -34.74 1.07 10.04
N GLN A 63 -33.45 0.74 9.96
CA GLN A 63 -32.84 -0.05 8.87
C GLN A 63 -32.36 -1.45 9.31
N THR A 64 -32.71 -1.89 10.52
CA THR A 64 -32.33 -3.23 10.99
C THR A 64 -33.08 -4.28 10.17
N SER A 65 -32.35 -5.20 9.53
CA SER A 65 -32.91 -6.31 8.75
C SER A 65 -32.90 -7.62 9.56
N SER A 66 -33.72 -8.60 9.15
CA SER A 66 -33.78 -9.92 9.79
C SER A 66 -32.42 -10.62 9.78
N THR A 67 -31.66 -10.54 8.68
CA THR A 67 -30.31 -11.09 8.57
C THR A 67 -29.36 -10.49 9.59
N LYS A 68 -29.38 -9.15 9.77
CA LYS A 68 -28.56 -8.47 10.79
C LYS A 68 -28.95 -8.91 12.20
N THR A 69 -30.25 -8.99 12.49
CA THR A 69 -30.73 -9.47 13.80
C THR A 69 -30.27 -10.89 14.07
N GLN A 70 -30.33 -11.76 13.07
CA GLN A 70 -29.84 -13.13 13.16
C GLN A 70 -28.33 -13.17 13.45
N GLU A 71 -27.51 -12.47 12.68
CA GLU A 71 -26.06 -12.41 12.90
C GLU A 71 -25.70 -11.89 14.31
N MET A 72 -26.41 -10.88 14.81
CA MET A 72 -26.17 -10.31 16.14
C MET A 72 -26.53 -11.27 17.29
N ILE A 73 -27.54 -12.12 17.10
CA ILE A 73 -27.90 -13.15 18.07
C ILE A 73 -26.92 -14.33 17.98
N GLU A 74 -26.69 -14.83 16.76
CA GLU A 74 -25.83 -15.99 16.51
C GLU A 74 -24.36 -15.74 16.87
N GLY A 75 -23.88 -14.50 16.77
CA GLY A 75 -22.50 -14.13 17.13
C GLY A 75 -22.15 -14.35 18.61
N LYS A 76 -23.14 -14.56 19.49
CA LYS A 76 -22.94 -14.89 20.91
C LYS A 76 -23.28 -16.35 21.24
N LEU A 77 -23.61 -17.16 20.24
CA LEU A 77 -23.96 -18.58 20.38
C LEU A 77 -22.85 -19.47 19.80
N GLU A 78 -22.73 -20.68 20.34
CA GLU A 78 -21.81 -21.70 19.85
C GLU A 78 -22.55 -22.83 19.13
N LYS A 79 -21.91 -23.38 18.10
CA LYS A 79 -22.41 -24.57 17.39
C LYS A 79 -22.29 -25.80 18.28
N LYS A 80 -23.43 -26.39 18.66
CA LYS A 80 -23.53 -27.67 19.37
C LYS A 80 -23.71 -28.82 18.37
N LYS A 81 -23.74 -30.06 18.90
CA LYS A 81 -23.98 -31.28 18.11
C LYS A 81 -25.27 -31.14 17.28
N ARG A 82 -25.26 -31.66 16.04
CA ARG A 82 -26.39 -31.63 15.07
C ARG A 82 -26.83 -30.22 14.62
N ALA A 83 -25.89 -29.31 14.36
CA ALA A 83 -26.16 -27.98 13.80
C ALA A 83 -27.10 -27.08 14.64
N VAL A 84 -27.27 -27.40 15.93
CA VAL A 84 -28.05 -26.57 16.86
C VAL A 84 -27.13 -25.49 17.44
N LEU A 85 -27.55 -24.23 17.37
CA LEU A 85 -26.88 -23.13 18.07
C LEU A 85 -27.37 -23.05 19.51
N GLY A 86 -26.45 -22.84 20.45
CA GLY A 86 -26.83 -22.68 21.85
C GLY A 86 -25.77 -21.94 22.66
N ALA A 87 -26.14 -21.58 23.89
CA ALA A 87 -25.22 -20.94 24.82
C ALA A 87 -23.96 -21.81 25.08
N PRO A 88 -22.79 -21.19 25.31
CA PRO A 88 -21.56 -21.88 25.71
C PRO A 88 -21.77 -22.82 26.92
N MET A 89 -20.94 -23.85 27.04
CA MET A 89 -21.11 -24.87 28.09
C MET A 89 -21.15 -24.26 29.50
N GLY A 90 -22.20 -24.58 30.26
CA GLY A 90 -22.38 -24.10 31.64
C GLY A 90 -22.89 -22.67 31.78
N LYS A 91 -23.15 -21.95 30.68
CA LYS A 91 -23.60 -20.55 30.68
C LYS A 91 -24.99 -20.39 30.06
N ARG A 92 -25.70 -19.32 30.45
CA ARG A 92 -26.98 -18.89 29.86
C ARG A 92 -26.77 -17.58 29.10
N VAL A 93 -27.40 -17.43 27.94
CA VAL A 93 -27.38 -16.16 27.18
C VAL A 93 -28.68 -15.43 27.48
N VAL A 94 -28.59 -14.14 27.82
CA VAL A 94 -29.75 -13.25 27.97
C VAL A 94 -29.71 -12.20 26.87
N VAL A 95 -30.81 -12.04 26.14
CA VAL A 95 -30.92 -11.06 25.05
C VAL A 95 -31.78 -9.89 25.53
N PHE A 96 -31.18 -8.72 25.59
CA PHE A 96 -31.84 -7.45 25.85
C PHE A 96 -32.02 -6.71 24.53
N ILE A 97 -33.22 -6.24 24.23
CA ILE A 97 -33.51 -5.50 23.00
C ILE A 97 -34.00 -4.10 23.37
N ASP A 98 -33.20 -3.10 23.02
CA ASP A 98 -33.54 -1.68 23.14
C ASP A 98 -34.41 -1.29 21.92
N ASP A 99 -35.57 -0.69 22.18
CA ASP A 99 -36.53 -0.17 21.19
C ASP A 99 -36.98 -1.18 20.11
N VAL A 100 -37.79 -2.17 20.52
CA VAL A 100 -38.22 -3.30 19.66
C VAL A 100 -39.06 -2.84 18.47
N ASN A 101 -39.83 -1.75 18.59
CA ASN A 101 -40.72 -1.25 17.54
C ASN A 101 -40.04 -0.31 16.52
N MET A 102 -38.71 -0.16 16.56
CA MET A 102 -38.01 0.75 15.65
C MET A 102 -37.88 0.29 14.19
N PRO A 103 -37.76 -1.03 13.86
CA PRO A 103 -37.63 -1.47 12.47
C PRO A 103 -38.79 -1.02 11.60
N ARG A 104 -38.51 -0.50 10.40
CA ARG A 104 -39.55 -0.02 9.50
C ARG A 104 -40.47 -1.18 9.05
N PRO A 105 -41.80 -1.06 9.18
CA PRO A 105 -42.71 -2.07 8.65
C PRO A 105 -42.64 -2.10 7.12
N GLU A 106 -42.74 -3.31 6.56
CA GLU A 106 -42.85 -3.52 5.12
C GLU A 106 -44.22 -3.05 4.58
N VAL A 107 -44.39 -3.10 3.26
CA VAL A 107 -45.63 -2.67 2.58
C VAL A 107 -46.89 -3.35 3.14
N TYR A 108 -46.75 -4.58 3.65
CA TYR A 108 -47.84 -5.36 4.24
C TYR A 108 -47.94 -5.24 5.77
N GLY A 109 -47.18 -4.33 6.39
CA GLY A 109 -47.16 -4.13 7.84
C GLY A 109 -46.32 -5.15 8.62
N ALA A 110 -45.70 -6.11 7.94
CA ALA A 110 -44.80 -7.09 8.55
C ALA A 110 -43.51 -6.42 9.02
N GLN A 111 -42.96 -6.93 10.13
CA GLN A 111 -41.67 -6.49 10.67
C GLN A 111 -40.79 -7.75 10.86
N PRO A 112 -40.14 -8.24 9.78
CA PRO A 112 -39.36 -9.47 9.82
C PRO A 112 -38.31 -9.56 10.95
N PRO A 113 -37.61 -8.46 11.35
CA PRO A 113 -36.70 -8.49 12.50
C PRO A 113 -37.36 -8.83 13.83
N ILE A 114 -38.63 -8.47 14.03
CA ILE A 114 -39.40 -8.72 15.26
C ILE A 114 -40.04 -10.11 15.20
N GLU A 115 -40.53 -10.52 14.04
CA GLU A 115 -41.09 -11.86 13.82
C GLU A 115 -40.03 -12.96 14.05
N LEU A 116 -38.77 -12.69 13.71
CA LEU A 116 -37.64 -13.59 14.00
C LEU A 116 -37.48 -13.86 15.52
N LEU A 117 -37.82 -12.88 16.37
CA LEU A 117 -37.78 -13.01 17.83
C LEU A 117 -38.96 -13.85 18.37
N SER A 118 -40.01 -14.03 17.58
CA SER A 118 -41.20 -14.81 17.97
C SER A 118 -41.02 -16.33 17.74
N GLY A 119 -39.85 -16.75 17.25
CA GLY A 119 -39.58 -18.13 16.79
C GLY A 119 -39.20 -19.13 17.90
N PRO A 120 -38.05 -19.83 17.77
CA PRO A 120 -37.63 -20.83 18.76
C PRO A 120 -37.25 -20.18 20.11
N PRO A 121 -37.38 -20.90 21.24
CA PRO A 121 -37.34 -20.30 22.57
C PRO A 121 -35.95 -19.81 22.98
N PHE A 122 -35.80 -18.49 23.02
CA PHE A 122 -34.77 -17.77 23.77
C PHE A 122 -35.44 -16.91 24.85
N ILE A 123 -34.71 -16.59 25.91
CA ILE A 123 -35.21 -15.69 26.97
C ILE A 123 -35.13 -14.27 26.39
N PHE A 124 -36.27 -13.74 25.94
CA PHE A 124 -36.35 -12.44 25.27
C PHE A 124 -36.82 -11.37 26.24
N HIS A 125 -36.00 -10.33 26.40
CA HIS A 125 -36.43 -9.07 26.98
C HIS A 125 -36.65 -8.00 25.91
N VAL A 126 -37.76 -7.28 26.06
CA VAL A 126 -38.45 -6.52 25.01
C VAL A 126 -38.93 -5.18 25.59
N GLN A 127 -38.70 -4.04 24.92
CA GLN A 127 -39.31 -2.74 25.28
C GLN A 127 -39.86 -2.00 24.07
N THR A 128 -40.96 -1.27 24.27
CA THR A 128 -41.73 -0.60 23.21
C THR A 128 -42.04 0.87 23.55
N PRO A 129 -42.00 1.79 22.56
CA PRO A 129 -42.55 3.13 22.69
C PRO A 129 -44.09 3.08 22.62
N ALA A 130 -44.76 3.93 23.40
CA ALA A 130 -46.20 3.92 23.63
C ALA A 130 -47.11 4.29 22.42
N GLU A 131 -46.56 4.56 21.23
CA GLU A 131 -47.34 5.06 20.09
C GLU A 131 -47.38 4.07 18.91
N SER A 132 -48.12 2.97 19.05
CA SER A 132 -48.76 2.28 17.92
C SER A 132 -49.67 1.15 18.41
N GLU A 133 -50.75 1.48 19.11
CA GLU A 133 -51.82 0.50 19.35
C GLU A 133 -52.78 0.47 18.16
N LYS A 134 -52.66 -0.59 17.36
CA LYS A 134 -53.82 -1.30 16.82
C LYS A 134 -53.42 -2.72 16.40
N ARG A 135 -54.10 -3.67 17.04
CA ARG A 135 -54.06 -5.15 16.91
C ARG A 135 -52.96 -5.87 17.69
N LEU A 136 -53.28 -6.16 18.95
CA LEU A 136 -53.47 -7.53 19.44
C LEU A 136 -54.36 -7.46 20.68
N ASN A 137 -55.44 -8.24 20.69
CA ASN A 137 -56.46 -8.22 21.74
C ASN A 137 -55.84 -8.58 23.10
N PHE A 138 -55.64 -7.57 23.95
CA PHE A 138 -55.63 -7.69 25.40
C PHE A 138 -56.51 -6.56 25.94
N GLU A 139 -57.40 -6.87 26.87
CA GLU A 139 -58.41 -5.96 27.41
C GLU A 139 -57.78 -4.66 27.94
N GLU A 140 -58.12 -3.52 27.33
CA GLU A 140 -57.84 -2.18 27.84
C GLU A 140 -58.67 -1.93 29.11
N LYS A 141 -57.99 -1.57 30.20
CA LYS A 141 -58.57 -0.69 31.22
C LYS A 141 -57.77 0.61 31.21
N SER A 142 -58.38 1.66 30.69
CA SER A 142 -57.91 3.04 30.74
C SER A 142 -57.93 3.55 32.19
N SER A 143 -56.75 3.80 32.77
CA SER A 143 -56.61 4.66 33.95
C SER A 143 -55.90 5.95 33.56
N SER A 144 -56.51 7.05 33.95
CA SER A 144 -56.23 8.46 33.64
C SER A 144 -54.81 8.90 34.01
N GLU A 145 -54.23 9.75 33.15
CA GLU A 145 -52.87 10.30 33.19
C GLU A 145 -52.52 11.19 34.41
N GLU A 146 -53.47 11.50 35.28
CA GLU A 146 -53.25 12.47 36.37
C GLU A 146 -52.50 11.90 37.60
N ASP A 147 -52.49 10.58 37.84
CA ASP A 147 -51.92 10.01 39.08
C ASP A 147 -50.41 9.67 39.02
N ARG A 148 -49.74 9.82 37.86
CA ARG A 148 -48.31 9.42 37.70
C ARG A 148 -47.27 10.44 38.17
N VAL A 149 -47.67 11.65 38.58
CA VAL A 149 -46.73 12.77 38.79
C VAL A 149 -46.21 12.88 40.24
N SER A 150 -46.83 12.19 41.21
CA SER A 150 -46.53 12.41 42.63
C SER A 150 -45.26 11.69 43.16
N SER A 151 -44.96 10.47 42.70
CA SER A 151 -43.92 9.60 43.31
C SER A 151 -42.52 9.69 42.67
N GLY A 152 -42.37 10.30 41.49
CA GLY A 152 -41.08 10.45 40.79
C GLY A 152 -40.16 11.54 41.35
N SER A 153 -40.64 12.34 42.30
CA SER A 153 -39.93 13.53 42.82
C SER A 153 -38.62 13.18 43.53
N SER A 154 -38.60 12.17 44.40
CA SER A 154 -37.42 11.81 45.21
C SER A 154 -36.26 11.22 44.38
N VAL A 155 -36.55 10.37 43.39
CA VAL A 155 -35.51 9.75 42.53
C VAL A 155 -34.94 10.76 41.53
N MET A 156 -35.77 11.67 41.02
CA MET A 156 -35.32 12.76 40.13
C MET A 156 -34.38 13.73 40.83
N GLU A 157 -34.51 13.89 42.14
CA GLU A 157 -33.64 14.74 42.97
C GLU A 157 -32.35 14.02 43.37
N ALA A 158 -32.44 12.73 43.75
CA ALA A 158 -31.31 11.98 44.30
C ALA A 158 -30.18 11.68 43.28
N LEU A 159 -30.51 11.28 42.05
CA LEU A 159 -29.49 10.80 41.09
C LEU A 159 -28.61 11.94 40.53
N PRO A 160 -29.16 13.07 40.03
CA PRO A 160 -28.35 14.21 39.62
C PRO A 160 -27.53 14.80 40.76
N GLY A 161 -28.10 14.85 41.97
CA GLY A 161 -27.44 15.37 43.16
C GLY A 161 -26.20 14.57 43.52
N ALA A 162 -26.29 13.24 43.59
CA ALA A 162 -25.14 12.40 43.91
C ALA A 162 -23.99 12.54 42.90
N ILE A 163 -24.32 12.63 41.60
CA ILE A 163 -23.33 12.75 40.52
C ILE A 163 -22.64 14.13 40.57
N LEU A 164 -23.43 15.20 40.70
CA LEU A 164 -22.89 16.56 40.79
C LEU A 164 -22.08 16.76 42.06
N GLN A 165 -22.54 16.26 43.20
CA GLN A 165 -21.83 16.40 44.46
C GLN A 165 -20.44 15.76 44.38
N GLY A 166 -20.35 14.49 43.93
CA GLY A 166 -19.05 13.81 43.78
C GLY A 166 -18.12 14.46 42.75
N PHE A 167 -18.67 15.15 41.74
CA PHE A 167 -17.88 15.91 40.78
C PHE A 167 -17.37 17.24 41.36
N LEU A 168 -18.24 17.96 42.06
CA LEU A 168 -17.95 19.27 42.64
C LEU A 168 -16.98 19.21 43.83
N ASP A 169 -16.78 18.04 44.45
CA ASP A 169 -15.78 17.82 45.52
C ASP A 169 -14.37 18.29 45.14
N SER A 170 -14.03 18.27 43.85
CA SER A 170 -12.73 18.74 43.34
C SER A 170 -12.62 20.26 43.19
N PHE A 171 -13.73 21.00 43.28
CA PHE A 171 -13.82 22.46 43.13
C PHE A 171 -13.75 23.17 44.48
N ILE A 172 -13.65 24.51 44.47
CA ILE A 172 -13.66 25.33 45.69
C ILE A 172 -14.99 25.22 46.47
N ALA A 173 -14.93 25.40 47.79
CA ALA A 173 -16.09 25.24 48.68
C ALA A 173 -17.31 26.12 48.32
N SER A 174 -17.07 27.30 47.74
CA SER A 174 -18.14 28.20 47.29
C SER A 174 -18.91 27.68 46.07
N ILE A 175 -18.27 26.85 45.23
CA ILE A 175 -18.92 26.16 44.11
C ILE A 175 -19.61 24.88 44.61
N GLN A 176 -19.00 24.15 45.55
CA GLN A 176 -19.60 22.98 46.17
C GLN A 176 -20.96 23.29 46.81
N SER A 177 -21.09 24.44 47.49
CA SER A 177 -22.36 24.88 48.10
C SER A 177 -23.47 25.17 47.08
N LEU A 178 -23.16 25.31 45.79
CA LEU A 178 -24.16 25.50 44.73
C LEU A 178 -24.84 24.20 44.29
N CYS A 179 -24.33 23.02 44.68
CA CYS A 179 -24.79 21.73 44.18
C CYS A 179 -26.31 21.54 44.34
N ASP A 180 -26.83 21.68 45.57
CA ASP A 180 -28.24 21.49 45.87
C ASP A 180 -29.13 22.50 45.11
N GLY A 181 -28.65 23.74 45.00
CA GLY A 181 -29.32 24.79 44.23
C GLY A 181 -29.37 24.48 42.73
N LEU A 182 -28.29 23.96 42.14
CA LEU A 182 -28.23 23.60 40.71
C LEU A 182 -29.21 22.47 40.40
N VAL A 183 -29.27 21.44 41.25
CA VAL A 183 -30.19 20.32 41.09
C VAL A 183 -31.64 20.77 41.20
N LEU A 184 -31.95 21.55 42.25
CA LEU A 184 -33.30 22.09 42.46
C LEU A 184 -33.73 22.99 41.30
N ALA A 185 -32.86 23.89 40.84
CA ALA A 185 -33.14 24.76 39.70
C ALA A 185 -33.38 23.95 38.42
N ALA A 186 -32.53 22.97 38.12
CA ALA A 186 -32.65 22.13 36.92
C ALA A 186 -33.97 21.35 36.89
N ILE A 187 -34.38 20.78 38.02
CA ILE A 187 -35.64 20.04 38.17
C ILE A 187 -36.84 20.98 38.05
N THR A 188 -36.76 22.16 38.65
CA THR A 188 -37.81 23.19 38.56
C THR A 188 -38.02 23.64 37.12
N ILE A 189 -36.94 23.91 36.39
CA ILE A 189 -36.97 24.28 34.97
C ILE A 189 -37.60 23.16 34.14
N TYR A 190 -37.15 21.91 34.33
CA TYR A 190 -37.69 20.75 33.63
C TYR A 190 -39.19 20.56 33.88
N LYS A 191 -39.62 20.54 35.15
CA LYS A 191 -41.03 20.36 35.53
C LYS A 191 -41.91 21.43 34.90
N ARG A 192 -41.46 22.69 34.93
CA ARG A 192 -42.21 23.82 34.38
C ARG A 192 -42.28 23.81 32.86
N LEU A 193 -41.17 23.50 32.20
CA LEU A 193 -41.13 23.30 30.75
C LEU A 193 -42.08 22.19 30.28
N ALA A 194 -42.04 21.04 30.95
CA ALA A 194 -42.88 19.89 30.59
C ALA A 194 -44.38 20.17 30.79
N GLN A 195 -44.73 21.06 31.73
CA GLN A 195 -46.12 21.48 31.98
C GLN A 195 -46.59 22.56 31.00
N ASP A 196 -45.75 23.56 30.73
CA ASP A 196 -46.16 24.76 29.97
C ASP A 196 -46.01 24.60 28.46
N LEU A 197 -45.05 23.80 27.98
CA LEU A 197 -44.72 23.62 26.57
C LEU A 197 -44.99 22.18 26.10
N LEU A 198 -46.27 21.85 25.97
CA LEU A 198 -46.72 20.53 25.54
C LEU A 198 -46.52 20.27 24.03
N PRO A 199 -46.25 19.02 23.63
CA PRO A 199 -46.11 18.65 22.22
C PRO A 199 -47.47 18.75 21.52
N ILE A 200 -47.52 19.58 20.47
CA ILE A 200 -48.67 19.69 19.56
C ILE A 200 -48.23 19.34 18.14
N PRO A 201 -49.11 18.98 17.19
CA PRO A 201 -48.70 18.60 15.83
C PRO A 201 -47.79 19.62 15.12
N ALA A 202 -47.98 20.92 15.36
CA ALA A 202 -47.12 21.98 14.83
C ALA A 202 -45.75 22.08 15.52
N LYS A 203 -45.63 21.56 16.76
CA LYS A 203 -44.45 21.60 17.63
C LYS A 203 -44.18 20.20 18.22
N SER A 204 -44.24 19.17 17.37
CA SER A 204 -44.16 17.77 17.81
C SER A 204 -42.81 17.39 18.43
N HIS A 205 -41.79 18.21 18.22
CA HIS A 205 -40.46 18.07 18.80
C HIS A 205 -40.34 18.64 20.23
N TYR A 206 -41.41 19.21 20.80
CA TYR A 206 -41.46 19.69 22.19
C TYR A 206 -41.73 18.53 23.16
N VAL A 207 -40.93 17.47 23.02
CA VAL A 207 -40.98 16.31 23.91
C VAL A 207 -39.80 16.43 24.87
N PHE A 208 -40.10 16.79 26.12
CA PHE A 208 -39.11 16.92 27.19
C PHE A 208 -39.19 15.72 28.12
N ASN A 209 -38.05 15.08 28.38
CA ASN A 209 -37.97 13.91 29.26
C ASN A 209 -36.76 14.00 30.20
N LEU A 210 -36.61 13.02 31.09
CA LEU A 210 -35.51 12.98 32.08
C LEU A 210 -34.12 12.89 31.46
N ARG A 211 -34.01 12.48 30.20
CA ARG A 211 -32.74 12.52 29.46
C ARG A 211 -32.27 13.96 29.24
N ASP A 212 -33.19 14.91 29.08
CA ASP A 212 -32.85 16.31 28.88
C ASP A 212 -32.31 16.94 30.15
N LEU A 213 -32.92 16.63 31.30
CA LEU A 213 -32.36 16.96 32.61
C LEU A 213 -30.95 16.36 32.77
N SER A 214 -30.78 15.09 32.40
CA SER A 214 -29.47 14.42 32.45
C SER A 214 -28.43 15.07 31.53
N LYS A 215 -28.82 15.56 30.34
CA LYS A 215 -27.91 16.29 29.44
C LYS A 215 -27.46 17.62 30.02
N CYS A 216 -28.34 18.35 30.70
CA CYS A 216 -27.98 19.60 31.37
C CYS A 216 -26.90 19.32 32.44
N VAL A 217 -27.11 18.29 33.26
CA VAL A 217 -26.15 17.83 34.27
C VAL A 217 -24.84 17.39 33.62
N GLN A 218 -24.89 16.58 32.56
CA GLN A 218 -23.70 16.14 31.82
C GLN A 218 -22.91 17.29 31.20
N GLY A 219 -23.58 18.38 30.80
CA GLY A 219 -22.90 19.59 30.34
C GLY A 219 -22.11 20.27 31.47
N ILE A 220 -22.68 20.35 32.67
CA ILE A 220 -21.98 20.86 33.87
C ILE A 220 -20.76 19.99 34.20
N LEU A 221 -20.86 18.66 34.05
CA LEU A 221 -19.75 17.73 34.28
C LEU A 221 -18.57 17.91 33.30
N GLN A 222 -18.72 18.69 32.23
CA GLN A 222 -17.60 19.03 31.32
C GLN A 222 -16.76 20.20 31.85
N ALA A 223 -17.19 20.87 32.92
CA ALA A 223 -16.44 21.91 33.58
C ALA A 223 -15.03 21.44 33.99
N SER A 224 -14.05 22.32 33.91
CA SER A 224 -12.74 22.07 34.52
C SER A 224 -12.48 23.05 35.66
N THR A 225 -11.69 22.61 36.65
CA THR A 225 -11.22 23.48 37.74
C THR A 225 -10.38 24.65 37.22
N ASP A 226 -9.75 24.50 36.05
CA ASP A 226 -8.98 25.56 35.40
C ASP A 226 -9.86 26.66 34.78
N SER A 227 -11.02 26.26 34.23
CA SER A 227 -11.94 27.14 33.50
C SER A 227 -12.94 27.84 34.42
N ILE A 228 -13.46 27.14 35.44
CA ILE A 228 -14.47 27.67 36.34
C ILE A 228 -13.84 27.97 37.70
N ARG A 229 -13.60 29.26 37.96
CA ARG A 229 -12.93 29.73 39.17
C ARG A 229 -13.85 30.43 40.15
N SER A 230 -15.03 30.86 39.70
CA SER A 230 -16.02 31.54 40.53
C SER A 230 -17.39 30.85 40.50
N PRO A 231 -18.21 31.01 41.57
CA PRO A 231 -19.61 30.59 41.58
C PRO A 231 -20.41 31.14 40.39
N HIS A 232 -20.15 32.40 40.01
CA HIS A 232 -20.82 33.06 38.90
C HIS A 232 -20.50 32.39 37.55
N ASP A 233 -19.25 31.97 37.31
CA ASP A 233 -18.87 31.24 36.10
C ASP A 233 -19.60 29.88 35.99
N MET A 234 -19.81 29.21 37.13
CA MET A 234 -20.60 27.97 37.18
C MET A 234 -22.07 28.22 36.83
N LEU A 235 -22.65 29.31 37.33
CA LEU A 235 -24.02 29.70 36.99
C LEU A 235 -24.16 30.07 35.50
N ARG A 236 -23.14 30.70 34.90
CA ARG A 236 -23.11 30.97 33.45
C ARG A 236 -23.06 29.67 32.64
N LEU A 237 -22.25 28.70 33.04
CA LEU A 237 -22.22 27.38 32.41
C LEU A 237 -23.60 26.70 32.54
N PHE A 238 -24.18 26.68 33.74
CA PHE A 238 -25.52 26.15 33.96
C PHE A 238 -26.55 26.81 33.04
N PHE A 239 -26.49 28.14 32.90
CA PHE A 239 -27.38 28.89 32.01
C PHE A 239 -27.19 28.47 30.54
N HIS A 240 -25.94 28.36 30.08
CA HIS A 240 -25.62 27.90 28.72
C HIS A 240 -26.17 26.50 28.42
N GLU A 241 -25.95 25.53 29.31
CA GLU A 241 -26.39 24.15 29.07
C GLU A 241 -27.91 24.05 29.00
N ASN A 242 -28.63 24.80 29.84
CA ASN A 242 -30.09 24.86 29.77
C ASN A 242 -30.58 25.47 28.43
N LEU A 243 -29.89 26.50 27.92
CA LEU A 243 -30.20 27.03 26.58
C LEU A 243 -29.93 25.99 25.49
N ARG A 244 -28.76 25.38 25.49
CA ARG A 244 -28.39 24.38 24.48
C ARG A 244 -29.35 23.18 24.46
N VAL A 245 -29.80 22.71 25.62
CA VAL A 245 -30.67 21.52 25.71
C VAL A 245 -32.12 21.82 25.37
N TYR A 246 -32.65 22.94 25.89
CA TYR A 246 -34.08 23.28 25.78
C TYR A 246 -34.36 24.39 24.76
N HIS A 247 -33.67 25.54 24.88
CA HIS A 247 -33.92 26.72 24.04
C HIS A 247 -33.70 26.45 22.54
N ASP A 248 -32.65 25.70 22.19
CA ASP A 248 -32.33 25.40 20.79
C ASP A 248 -33.38 24.52 20.09
N ARG A 249 -34.26 23.86 20.86
CA ARG A 249 -35.41 23.12 20.32
C ARG A 249 -36.61 24.00 20.03
N LEU A 250 -36.70 25.18 20.63
CA LEU A 250 -37.85 26.06 20.49
C LEU A 250 -37.83 26.72 19.12
N VAL A 251 -39.01 26.88 18.51
CA VAL A 251 -39.16 27.50 17.19
C VAL A 251 -39.59 28.95 17.34
N ASP A 252 -40.68 29.17 18.08
CA ASP A 252 -41.32 30.47 18.20
C ASP A 252 -40.51 31.43 19.07
N THR A 253 -40.51 32.71 18.67
CA THR A 253 -39.80 33.76 19.40
C THR A 253 -40.42 34.03 20.78
N ASP A 254 -41.72 33.80 20.91
CA ASP A 254 -42.44 33.93 22.19
C ASP A 254 -42.05 32.81 23.16
N ASP A 255 -42.01 31.56 22.70
CA ASP A 255 -41.56 30.41 23.50
C ASP A 255 -40.10 30.58 23.94
N LYS A 256 -39.23 31.04 23.04
CA LYS A 256 -37.83 31.37 23.34
C LYS A 256 -37.71 32.44 24.43
N SER A 257 -38.49 33.52 24.28
CA SER A 257 -38.50 34.61 25.26
C SER A 257 -39.09 34.17 26.60
N TYR A 258 -40.11 33.30 26.59
CA TYR A 258 -40.67 32.67 27.78
C TYR A 258 -39.61 31.86 28.53
N PHE A 259 -38.88 31.01 27.82
CA PHE A 259 -37.84 30.18 28.42
C PHE A 259 -36.70 30.99 29.03
N TYR A 260 -36.22 32.04 28.35
CA TYR A 260 -35.22 32.95 28.92
C TYR A 260 -35.66 33.56 30.24
N ARG A 261 -36.92 34.00 30.33
CA ARG A 261 -37.49 34.57 31.56
C ARG A 261 -37.66 33.51 32.64
N LEU A 262 -38.13 32.32 32.29
CA LEU A 262 -38.24 31.18 33.20
C LEU A 262 -36.87 30.84 33.82
N LEU A 263 -35.83 30.71 32.98
CA LEU A 263 -34.48 30.41 33.43
C LEU A 263 -33.91 31.50 34.34
N SER A 264 -34.01 32.77 33.92
CA SER A 264 -33.55 33.92 34.73
C SER A 264 -34.31 34.05 36.05
N SER A 265 -35.64 33.89 36.05
CA SER A 265 -36.45 33.93 37.28
C SER A 265 -36.11 32.79 38.23
N THR A 266 -35.84 31.59 37.72
CA THR A 266 -35.45 30.44 38.55
C THR A 266 -34.07 30.67 39.17
N CYS A 267 -33.10 31.15 38.38
CA CYS A 267 -31.78 31.47 38.91
C CYS A 267 -31.82 32.59 39.97
N ALA A 268 -32.62 33.65 39.74
CA ALA A 268 -32.78 34.73 40.71
C ALA A 268 -33.44 34.25 42.02
N ASN A 269 -34.39 33.32 41.95
CA ASN A 269 -35.06 32.77 43.12
C ASN A 269 -34.16 31.82 43.93
N VAL A 270 -33.35 31.01 43.26
CA VAL A 270 -32.54 29.96 43.92
C VAL A 270 -31.18 30.49 44.38
N PHE A 271 -30.51 31.32 43.56
CA PHE A 271 -29.14 31.77 43.82
C PHE A 271 -29.05 33.24 44.23
N HIS A 272 -30.16 33.99 44.21
CA HIS A 272 -30.20 35.43 44.47
C HIS A 272 -29.25 36.27 43.58
N ASP A 273 -28.83 35.71 42.45
CA ASP A 273 -27.88 36.32 41.52
C ASP A 273 -28.45 36.31 40.09
N PRO A 274 -28.70 37.48 39.48
CA PRO A 274 -29.12 37.56 38.08
C PRO A 274 -27.92 37.33 37.15
N VAL A 275 -27.70 36.06 36.77
CA VAL A 275 -26.63 35.60 35.86
C VAL A 275 -26.54 36.40 34.55
N LEU A 276 -27.68 36.90 34.05
CA LEU A 276 -27.78 37.78 32.88
C LEU A 276 -28.87 38.83 33.11
N GLU A 277 -28.57 40.09 32.75
CA GLU A 277 -29.56 41.16 32.72
C GLU A 277 -30.46 41.02 31.48
N LEU A 278 -31.77 40.86 31.70
CA LEU A 278 -32.76 40.70 30.63
C LEU A 278 -33.62 41.96 30.45
N PRO A 279 -33.98 42.33 29.21
CA PRO A 279 -34.94 43.41 28.98
C PRO A 279 -36.33 43.03 29.51
N ALA A 280 -36.97 43.96 30.22
CA ALA A 280 -38.25 43.72 30.91
C ALA A 280 -39.43 43.40 29.98
N LYS A 281 -39.39 43.85 28.71
CA LYS A 281 -40.42 43.61 27.68
C LYS A 281 -39.79 43.52 26.28
N GLY A 282 -40.43 42.75 25.40
CA GLY A 282 -39.99 42.53 24.01
C GLY A 282 -39.27 41.19 23.78
N PRO A 283 -38.96 40.87 22.51
CA PRO A 283 -38.19 39.68 22.15
C PRO A 283 -36.75 39.81 22.66
N ILE A 284 -36.24 38.75 23.28
CA ILE A 284 -34.91 38.75 23.89
C ILE A 284 -33.88 38.37 22.83
N THR A 285 -33.11 39.35 22.35
CA THR A 285 -31.94 39.14 21.49
C THR A 285 -30.67 39.52 22.27
N LEU A 286 -30.22 38.64 23.14
CA LEU A 286 -28.96 38.81 23.88
C LEU A 286 -27.76 38.35 23.06
N PRO A 287 -26.55 38.86 23.34
CA PRO A 287 -25.33 38.22 22.88
C PRO A 287 -25.29 36.76 23.37
N PRO A 288 -24.97 35.80 22.50
CA PRO A 288 -25.10 34.39 22.84
C PRO A 288 -24.04 34.02 23.89
N LEU A 289 -24.50 33.54 25.05
CA LEU A 289 -23.64 32.89 26.03
C LEU A 289 -23.29 31.51 25.47
N LEU A 290 -22.04 31.31 25.04
CA LEU A 290 -21.58 30.09 24.39
C LEU A 290 -20.44 29.47 25.17
N PHE A 291 -20.53 28.17 25.42
CA PHE A 291 -19.41 27.36 25.90
C PHE A 291 -19.03 26.32 24.84
N GLY A 292 -17.74 26.02 24.78
CA GLY A 292 -17.21 25.05 23.82
C GLY A 292 -15.78 24.63 24.13
N ASP A 293 -15.40 23.49 23.58
CA ASP A 293 -14.08 22.87 23.74
C ASP A 293 -13.17 23.08 22.51
N PHE A 294 -13.75 23.52 21.40
CA PHE A 294 -13.12 23.54 20.07
C PHE A 294 -12.18 24.74 19.84
N LEU A 295 -12.12 25.73 20.74
CA LEU A 295 -11.22 26.87 20.60
C LEU A 295 -9.75 26.50 20.77
N ASN A 296 -9.48 25.43 21.52
CA ASN A 296 -8.14 24.93 21.77
C ASN A 296 -7.87 23.76 20.82
N GLN A 297 -6.81 23.85 20.00
CA GLN A 297 -6.40 22.82 19.03
C GLN A 297 -5.79 21.57 19.70
N GLN A 298 -6.17 21.29 20.95
CA GLN A 298 -5.69 20.12 21.68
C GLN A 298 -6.44 18.85 21.23
N PRO A 299 -5.82 17.67 21.39
CA PRO A 299 -6.49 16.39 21.14
C PRO A 299 -7.75 16.28 22.00
N VAL A 300 -8.76 15.54 21.51
CA VAL A 300 -10.13 15.46 22.07
C VAL A 300 -10.15 15.19 23.59
N GLY A 301 -9.19 14.43 24.12
CA GLY A 301 -9.11 14.14 25.56
C GLY A 301 -8.51 15.24 26.45
N SER A 302 -7.91 16.29 25.86
CA SER A 302 -7.28 17.40 26.60
C SER A 302 -7.94 18.75 26.29
N ARG A 303 -9.07 18.74 25.58
CA ARG A 303 -9.81 19.96 25.30
C ARG A 303 -10.50 20.43 26.56
N ILE A 304 -10.50 21.73 26.76
CA ILE A 304 -11.07 22.38 27.94
C ILE A 304 -12.38 23.02 27.52
N TYR A 305 -13.48 22.63 28.16
CA TYR A 305 -14.78 23.24 27.96
C TYR A 305 -14.81 24.61 28.66
N GLN A 306 -14.91 25.70 27.89
CA GLN A 306 -14.78 27.06 28.43
C GLN A 306 -15.72 28.03 27.73
N GLU A 307 -15.96 29.18 28.38
CA GLU A 307 -16.74 30.26 27.81
C GLU A 307 -16.04 30.86 26.57
N ILE A 308 -16.83 31.12 25.53
CA ILE A 308 -16.38 31.69 24.26
C ILE A 308 -16.74 33.18 24.25
N SER A 309 -15.78 34.02 24.65
CA SER A 309 -15.99 35.47 24.64
C SER A 309 -15.79 36.11 23.25
N ASN A 310 -15.00 35.50 22.37
CA ASN A 310 -14.67 36.06 21.05
C ASN A 310 -15.32 35.28 19.91
N VAL A 311 -16.46 35.80 19.43
CA VAL A 311 -17.25 35.24 18.34
C VAL A 311 -16.49 35.23 17.00
N GLN A 312 -15.60 36.21 16.77
CA GLN A 312 -14.81 36.25 15.54
C GLN A 312 -13.76 35.12 15.49
N LYS A 313 -13.10 34.85 16.62
CA LYS A 313 -12.17 33.72 16.75
C LYS A 313 -12.92 32.40 16.55
N LEU A 314 -14.11 32.26 17.15
CA LEU A 314 -15.01 31.12 16.94
C LEU A 314 -15.31 30.91 15.45
N LYS A 315 -15.75 31.96 14.75
CA LYS A 315 -16.07 31.88 13.32
C LYS A 315 -14.88 31.37 12.50
N ASN A 316 -13.70 31.94 12.69
CA ASN A 316 -12.49 31.53 11.97
C ASN A 316 -12.11 30.06 12.27
N VAL A 317 -12.33 29.58 13.49
CA VAL A 317 -12.08 28.17 13.85
C VAL A 317 -13.11 27.25 13.19
N LEU A 318 -14.39 27.62 13.23
CA LEU A 318 -15.46 26.84 12.60
C LEU A 318 -15.31 26.75 11.08
N GLU A 319 -14.91 27.84 10.41
CA GLU A 319 -14.62 27.84 8.98
C GLU A 319 -13.50 26.84 8.65
N LYS A 320 -12.40 26.87 9.40
CA LYS A 320 -11.30 25.88 9.23
C LYS A 320 -11.74 24.44 9.50
N LEU A 321 -12.57 24.21 10.53
CA LEU A 321 -13.10 22.89 10.84
C LEU A 321 -14.02 22.39 9.72
N PHE A 322 -14.84 23.28 9.14
CA PHE A 322 -15.71 22.96 8.02
C PHE A 322 -14.90 22.60 6.77
N GLU A 323 -13.90 23.41 6.41
CA GLU A 323 -12.97 23.13 5.30
C GLU A 323 -12.24 21.79 5.50
N THR A 324 -11.77 21.52 6.72
CA THR A 324 -11.10 20.26 7.05
C THR A 324 -12.05 19.07 6.92
N ASN A 325 -13.30 19.21 7.38
CA ASN A 325 -14.30 18.15 7.31
C ASN A 325 -14.68 17.85 5.84
N GLU A 326 -14.85 18.88 5.02
CA GLU A 326 -15.07 18.70 3.57
C GLU A 326 -13.89 17.98 2.91
N LEU A 327 -12.65 18.39 3.21
CA LEU A 327 -11.46 17.72 2.68
C LEU A 327 -11.38 16.25 3.13
N VAL A 328 -11.64 15.96 4.41
CA VAL A 328 -11.67 14.59 4.93
C VAL A 328 -12.79 13.76 4.28
N SER A 329 -13.96 14.35 4.05
CA SER A 329 -15.08 13.71 3.34
C SER A 329 -14.70 13.32 1.91
N VAL A 330 -13.99 14.20 1.18
CA VAL A 330 -13.45 13.89 -0.14
C VAL A 330 -12.39 12.79 -0.07
N MET A 331 -11.45 12.87 0.87
CA MET A 331 -10.42 11.84 1.05
C MET A 331 -11.02 10.47 1.41
N GLN A 332 -12.02 10.41 2.27
CA GLN A 332 -12.73 9.16 2.60
C GLN A 332 -13.37 8.53 1.37
N LYS A 333 -14.03 9.33 0.52
CA LYS A 333 -14.60 8.84 -0.75
C LYS A 333 -13.50 8.35 -1.70
N GLN A 334 -12.38 9.06 -1.81
CA GLN A 334 -11.24 8.66 -2.62
C GLN A 334 -10.63 7.34 -2.14
N ILE A 335 -10.47 7.16 -0.82
CA ILE A 335 -9.97 5.91 -0.24
C ILE A 335 -10.88 4.74 -0.63
N VAL A 336 -12.20 4.88 -0.44
CA VAL A 336 -13.17 3.82 -0.81
C VAL A 336 -13.14 3.52 -2.31
N THR A 337 -12.91 4.53 -3.15
CA THR A 337 -12.84 4.36 -4.61
C THR A 337 -11.52 3.71 -5.04
N MET A 338 -10.40 4.07 -4.42
CA MET A 338 -9.07 3.57 -4.76
C MET A 338 -8.77 2.19 -4.17
N GLU A 339 -9.40 1.81 -3.06
CA GLU A 339 -9.22 0.52 -2.40
C GLU A 339 -9.35 -0.70 -3.35
N PRO A 340 -10.39 -0.83 -4.20
CA PRO A 340 -10.48 -1.93 -5.16
C PRO A 340 -9.37 -1.87 -6.23
N GLU A 341 -9.04 -0.68 -6.76
CA GLU A 341 -7.97 -0.53 -7.76
C GLU A 341 -6.61 -0.91 -7.20
N LEU A 342 -6.33 -0.55 -5.95
CA LEU A 342 -5.06 -0.83 -5.29
C LEU A 342 -4.91 -2.34 -5.03
N ARG A 343 -6.02 -3.03 -4.72
CA ARG A 343 -6.07 -4.48 -4.58
C ARG A 343 -5.89 -5.22 -5.91
N GLU A 344 -6.44 -4.71 -7.01
CA GLU A 344 -6.18 -5.27 -8.33
C GLU A 344 -4.73 -5.07 -8.75
N LYS A 345 -4.18 -3.86 -8.57
CA LYS A 345 -2.78 -3.55 -8.88
C LYS A 345 -1.80 -4.33 -8.00
N SER A 346 -2.09 -4.53 -6.72
CA SER A 346 -1.24 -5.34 -5.84
C SER A 346 -1.21 -6.79 -6.33
N LYS A 347 -2.38 -7.36 -6.68
CA LYS A 347 -2.48 -8.71 -7.24
C LYS A 347 -1.75 -8.84 -8.59
N ALA A 348 -1.86 -7.86 -9.47
CA ALA A 348 -1.13 -7.83 -10.74
C ALA A 348 0.39 -7.75 -10.52
N THR A 349 0.84 -6.96 -9.54
CA THR A 349 2.26 -6.84 -9.18
C THR A 349 2.81 -8.14 -8.60
N GLU A 350 2.06 -8.82 -7.74
CA GLU A 350 2.41 -10.15 -7.23
C GLU A 350 2.54 -11.18 -8.37
N GLN A 351 1.61 -11.18 -9.33
CA GLN A 351 1.68 -12.07 -10.49
C GLN A 351 2.90 -11.79 -11.38
N LEU A 352 3.20 -10.51 -11.63
CA LEU A 352 4.38 -10.12 -12.41
C LEU A 352 5.69 -10.49 -11.69
N MET A 353 5.75 -10.34 -10.37
CA MET A 353 6.91 -10.77 -9.57
C MET A 353 7.18 -12.28 -9.72
N VAL A 354 6.11 -13.09 -9.78
CA VAL A 354 6.24 -14.54 -10.01
C VAL A 354 6.75 -14.85 -11.43
N SER A 355 6.27 -14.15 -12.47
CA SER A 355 6.75 -14.40 -13.84
C SER A 355 8.20 -13.96 -14.03
N VAL A 356 8.59 -12.81 -13.48
CA VAL A 356 9.98 -12.32 -13.52
C VAL A 356 10.93 -13.28 -12.80
N ALA A 357 10.51 -13.87 -11.67
CA ALA A 357 11.32 -14.88 -10.99
C ALA A 357 11.57 -16.13 -11.86
N LYS A 358 10.54 -16.61 -12.57
CA LYS A 358 10.67 -17.75 -13.51
C LYS A 358 11.57 -17.43 -14.70
N GLU A 359 11.41 -16.24 -15.29
CA GLU A 359 12.26 -15.80 -16.39
C GLU A 359 13.71 -15.61 -15.96
N LYS A 360 13.94 -15.12 -14.74
CA LYS A 360 15.28 -15.00 -14.16
C LYS A 360 15.96 -16.36 -13.99
N THR A 361 15.25 -17.37 -13.46
CA THR A 361 15.82 -18.72 -13.32
C THR A 361 16.18 -19.32 -14.67
N ALA A 362 15.33 -19.15 -15.69
CA ALA A 362 15.62 -19.63 -17.04
C ALA A 362 16.81 -18.88 -17.68
N ALA A 363 16.91 -17.57 -17.48
CA ALA A 363 18.02 -16.77 -17.97
C ALA A 363 19.36 -17.14 -17.29
N ASP A 364 19.34 -17.45 -15.99
CA ASP A 364 20.52 -17.89 -15.25
C ASP A 364 21.00 -19.27 -15.75
N GLU A 365 20.09 -20.20 -16.07
CA GLU A 365 20.42 -21.50 -16.68
C GLU A 365 21.10 -21.35 -18.05
N VAL A 366 20.50 -20.55 -18.95
CA VAL A 366 21.08 -20.28 -20.28
C VAL A 366 22.45 -19.61 -20.15
N LYS A 367 22.61 -18.67 -19.19
CA LYS A 367 23.89 -18.02 -18.93
C LYS A 367 24.98 -19.00 -18.51
N GLN A 368 24.66 -20.02 -17.70
CA GLN A 368 25.64 -21.05 -17.33
C GLN A 368 26.11 -21.85 -18.54
N VAL A 369 25.19 -22.23 -19.45
CA VAL A 369 25.54 -22.95 -20.68
C VAL A 369 26.47 -22.11 -21.56
N VAL A 370 26.13 -20.83 -21.79
CA VAL A 370 26.95 -19.93 -22.61
C VAL A 370 28.35 -19.72 -22.02
N LEU A 371 28.49 -19.65 -20.68
CA LEU A 371 29.81 -19.54 -20.04
C LEU A 371 30.69 -20.77 -20.28
N VAL A 372 30.10 -21.97 -20.29
CA VAL A 372 30.83 -23.22 -20.58
C VAL A 372 31.26 -23.25 -22.05
N ASP A 373 30.36 -22.90 -22.97
CA ASP A 373 30.64 -22.87 -24.41
C ASP A 373 31.69 -21.81 -24.75
N GLU A 374 31.61 -20.62 -24.15
CA GLU A 374 32.60 -19.54 -24.33
C GLU A 374 33.99 -19.97 -23.84
N ALA A 375 34.08 -20.67 -22.71
CA ALA A 375 35.34 -21.18 -22.19
C ALA A 375 35.96 -22.26 -23.12
N ALA A 376 35.12 -23.17 -23.65
CA ALA A 376 35.56 -24.18 -24.61
C ALA A 376 36.05 -23.53 -25.92
N ALA A 377 35.30 -22.57 -26.45
CA ALA A 377 35.68 -21.83 -27.65
C ALA A 377 36.99 -21.04 -27.45
N LYS A 378 37.19 -20.39 -26.29
CA LYS A 378 38.45 -19.70 -25.97
C LYS A 378 39.64 -20.65 -25.93
N LYS A 379 39.48 -21.86 -25.39
CA LYS A 379 40.56 -22.86 -25.35
C LYS A 379 40.95 -23.30 -26.76
N ILE A 380 39.95 -23.64 -27.59
CA ILE A 380 40.18 -24.02 -29.00
C ILE A 380 40.83 -22.86 -29.78
N ALA A 381 40.34 -21.63 -29.59
CA ALA A 381 40.91 -20.45 -30.22
C ALA A 381 42.38 -20.23 -29.82
N ALA A 382 42.73 -20.42 -28.54
CA ALA A 382 44.10 -20.31 -28.07
C ALA A 382 45.01 -21.40 -28.67
N GLU A 383 44.53 -22.64 -28.77
CA GLU A 383 45.27 -23.74 -29.41
C GLU A 383 45.50 -23.48 -30.91
N CYS A 384 44.49 -23.01 -31.64
CA CYS A 384 44.62 -22.63 -33.04
C CYS A 384 45.58 -21.44 -33.24
N GLN A 385 45.55 -20.46 -32.34
CA GLN A 385 46.44 -19.30 -32.40
C GLN A 385 47.89 -19.70 -32.20
N LEU A 386 48.20 -20.55 -31.21
CA LEU A 386 49.56 -21.05 -30.99
C LEU A 386 50.10 -21.80 -32.22
N LEU A 387 49.26 -22.62 -32.85
CA LEU A 387 49.64 -23.34 -34.07
C LEU A 387 49.84 -22.39 -35.26
N ALA A 388 49.04 -21.34 -35.37
CA ALA A 388 49.18 -20.31 -36.39
C ALA A 388 50.47 -19.50 -36.19
N ASP A 389 50.77 -19.10 -34.96
CA ASP A 389 51.98 -18.36 -34.60
C ASP A 389 53.26 -19.18 -34.88
N ASP A 390 53.25 -20.48 -34.56
CA ASP A 390 54.35 -21.40 -34.89
C ASP A 390 54.56 -21.55 -36.41
N ALA A 391 53.45 -21.66 -37.18
CA ALA A 391 53.51 -21.74 -38.62
C ALA A 391 54.05 -20.44 -39.26
N GLN A 392 53.65 -19.28 -38.73
CA GLN A 392 54.13 -17.98 -39.19
C GLN A 392 55.62 -17.79 -38.87
N LYS A 393 56.05 -18.18 -37.66
CA LYS A 393 57.46 -18.10 -37.25
C LYS A 393 58.39 -18.93 -38.14
N GLU A 394 57.95 -20.10 -38.60
CA GLU A 394 58.71 -20.92 -39.55
C GLU A 394 58.75 -20.27 -40.94
N LEU A 395 57.64 -19.69 -41.40
CA LEU A 395 57.60 -18.97 -42.67
C LEU A 395 58.52 -17.74 -42.67
N ASP A 396 58.53 -16.99 -41.57
CA ASP A 396 59.33 -15.79 -41.38
C ASP A 396 60.84 -16.07 -41.43
N GLN A 397 61.29 -17.32 -41.24
CA GLN A 397 62.71 -17.69 -41.40
C GLN A 397 63.15 -17.67 -42.88
N ALA A 398 62.25 -17.96 -43.82
CA ALA A 398 62.55 -17.98 -45.25
C ALA A 398 62.24 -16.66 -45.98
N MET A 399 61.38 -15.82 -45.40
CA MET A 399 60.95 -14.55 -46.00
C MET A 399 62.10 -13.55 -46.25
N PRO A 400 63.03 -13.29 -45.31
CA PRO A 400 64.10 -12.31 -45.51
C PRO A 400 65.04 -12.68 -46.66
N ALA A 401 65.35 -13.97 -46.81
CA ALA A 401 66.18 -14.46 -47.92
C ALA A 401 65.47 -14.28 -49.27
N MET A 402 64.15 -14.48 -49.31
CA MET A 402 63.33 -14.30 -50.51
C MET A 402 63.15 -12.83 -50.88
N GLU A 403 62.87 -11.97 -49.91
CA GLU A 403 62.75 -10.52 -50.13
C GLU A 403 64.07 -9.90 -50.59
N ALA A 404 65.19 -10.32 -50.00
CA ALA A 404 66.52 -9.89 -50.43
C ALA A 404 66.81 -10.30 -51.88
N ALA A 405 66.39 -11.50 -52.29
CA ALA A 405 66.53 -11.95 -53.66
C ALA A 405 65.64 -11.19 -54.66
N VAL A 406 64.37 -10.94 -54.32
CA VAL A 406 63.45 -10.16 -55.18
C VAL A 406 63.95 -8.73 -55.34
N LYS A 407 64.38 -8.09 -54.25
CA LYS A 407 64.99 -6.75 -54.29
C LYS A 407 66.26 -6.72 -55.14
N ALA A 408 67.08 -7.78 -55.09
CA ALA A 408 68.26 -7.91 -55.94
C ALA A 408 67.91 -8.11 -57.42
N LEU A 409 66.75 -8.69 -57.75
CA LEU A 409 66.23 -8.79 -59.11
C LEU A 409 65.64 -7.47 -59.63
N GLU A 410 64.94 -6.71 -58.78
CA GLU A 410 64.41 -5.39 -59.13
C GLU A 410 65.51 -4.36 -59.43
N ALA A 411 66.69 -4.53 -58.82
CA ALA A 411 67.86 -3.71 -59.10
C ALA A 411 68.50 -3.99 -60.47
N LEU A 412 68.11 -5.06 -61.17
CA LEU A 412 68.63 -5.39 -62.50
C LEU A 412 67.87 -4.64 -63.59
N ASN A 413 68.61 -4.04 -64.51
CA ASN A 413 68.05 -3.36 -65.67
C ASN A 413 68.26 -4.18 -66.96
N LYS A 414 67.56 -3.78 -68.02
CA LYS A 414 67.68 -4.41 -69.35
C LYS A 414 69.12 -4.44 -69.90
N ASN A 415 69.96 -3.49 -69.47
CA ASN A 415 71.37 -3.42 -69.86
C ASN A 415 72.19 -4.54 -69.23
N ASP A 416 72.01 -4.83 -67.94
CA ASP A 416 72.72 -5.89 -67.23
C ASP A 416 72.41 -7.29 -67.82
N ILE A 417 71.18 -7.47 -68.31
CA ILE A 417 70.74 -8.70 -69.00
C ILE A 417 71.34 -8.79 -70.41
N ASN A 418 71.45 -7.67 -71.13
CA ASN A 418 72.10 -7.62 -72.43
C ASN A 418 73.60 -7.92 -72.35
N GLU A 419 74.29 -7.52 -71.27
CA GLU A 419 75.70 -7.84 -71.03
C GLU A 419 75.95 -9.35 -70.99
N ILE A 420 75.09 -10.09 -70.28
CA ILE A 420 75.17 -11.55 -70.19
C ILE A 420 74.87 -12.21 -71.56
N ARG A 421 74.01 -11.62 -72.37
CA ARG A 421 73.57 -12.19 -73.65
C ARG A 421 74.63 -12.14 -74.75
N VAL A 422 75.51 -11.13 -74.71
CA VAL A 422 76.51 -10.85 -75.77
C VAL A 422 77.74 -11.78 -75.67
N PHE A 423 77.90 -12.55 -74.58
CA PHE A 423 78.96 -13.55 -74.51
C PHE A 423 78.82 -14.60 -75.63
N ASN A 424 79.87 -14.75 -76.45
CA ASN A 424 79.94 -15.83 -77.43
C ASN A 424 80.31 -17.16 -76.75
N LYS A 425 81.31 -17.14 -75.87
CA LYS A 425 81.67 -18.23 -74.96
C LYS A 425 81.58 -17.71 -73.51
N PRO A 426 80.54 -18.07 -72.73
CA PRO A 426 80.35 -17.56 -71.38
C PRO A 426 81.33 -18.20 -70.37
N PRO A 427 81.70 -17.48 -69.29
CA PRO A 427 82.37 -18.06 -68.13
C PRO A 427 81.57 -19.22 -67.52
N HIS A 428 82.26 -20.19 -66.91
CA HIS A 428 81.64 -21.41 -66.40
C HIS A 428 80.53 -21.14 -65.36
N LEU A 429 80.72 -20.21 -64.42
CA LEU A 429 79.71 -19.91 -63.38
C LEU A 429 78.51 -19.15 -63.95
N VAL A 430 78.72 -18.30 -64.96
CA VAL A 430 77.64 -17.61 -65.68
C VAL A 430 76.74 -18.63 -66.38
N LYS A 431 77.34 -19.61 -67.08
CA LYS A 431 76.61 -20.70 -67.72
C LYS A 431 75.83 -21.54 -66.69
N TYR A 432 76.49 -21.94 -65.59
CA TYR A 432 75.89 -22.78 -64.55
C TYR A 432 74.71 -22.08 -63.83
N THR A 433 74.84 -20.77 -63.56
CA THR A 433 73.75 -19.97 -62.96
C THR A 433 72.53 -19.89 -63.86
N LEU A 434 72.75 -19.74 -65.17
CA LEU A 434 71.66 -19.66 -66.13
C LEU A 434 71.00 -21.01 -66.41
N GLU A 435 71.75 -22.11 -66.33
CA GLU A 435 71.18 -23.47 -66.38
C GLU A 435 70.24 -23.71 -65.19
N ALA A 436 70.60 -23.23 -64.00
CA ALA A 436 69.73 -23.31 -62.82
C ALA A 436 68.46 -22.45 -62.95
N VAL A 437 68.57 -21.24 -63.53
CA VAL A 437 67.39 -20.38 -63.82
C VAL A 437 66.52 -20.99 -64.93
N CYS A 438 67.12 -21.56 -65.98
CA CYS A 438 66.39 -22.25 -67.06
C CYS A 438 65.66 -23.48 -66.55
N LEU A 439 66.24 -24.23 -65.60
CA LEU A 439 65.58 -25.36 -64.94
C LEU A 439 64.30 -24.93 -64.19
N LEU A 440 64.35 -23.81 -63.47
CA LEU A 440 63.18 -23.26 -62.76
C LEU A 440 62.07 -22.79 -63.71
N LEU A 441 62.45 -22.24 -64.87
CA LEU A 441 61.54 -21.79 -65.92
C LEU A 441 61.08 -22.90 -66.89
N GLY A 442 61.51 -24.15 -66.67
CA GLY A 442 61.12 -25.29 -67.51
C GLY A 442 61.76 -25.33 -68.91
N ALA A 443 62.83 -24.57 -69.14
CA ALA A 443 63.57 -24.53 -70.40
C ALA A 443 64.70 -25.58 -70.42
N LYS A 444 65.22 -25.90 -71.61
CA LYS A 444 66.35 -26.83 -71.77
C LYS A 444 67.64 -26.21 -71.19
N GLN A 445 68.47 -27.03 -70.54
CA GLN A 445 69.69 -26.62 -69.81
C GLN A 445 70.89 -26.46 -70.76
N ASP A 446 70.74 -25.63 -71.79
CA ASP A 446 71.78 -25.38 -72.78
C ASP A 446 71.91 -23.88 -73.06
N TRP A 447 73.11 -23.47 -73.50
CA TRP A 447 73.42 -22.05 -73.71
C TRP A 447 72.55 -21.39 -74.80
N ALA A 448 72.10 -22.16 -75.81
CA ALA A 448 71.23 -21.63 -76.84
C ALA A 448 69.84 -21.32 -76.28
N SER A 449 69.27 -22.22 -75.47
CA SER A 449 68.01 -21.98 -74.75
C SER A 449 68.11 -20.85 -73.73
N ALA A 450 69.23 -20.74 -72.99
CA ALA A 450 69.46 -19.63 -72.07
C ALA A 450 69.46 -18.25 -72.77
N LYS A 451 70.04 -18.16 -73.98
CA LYS A 451 70.01 -16.93 -74.80
C LYS A 451 68.60 -16.55 -75.24
N VAL A 452 67.74 -17.53 -75.55
CA VAL A 452 66.33 -17.30 -75.90
C VAL A 452 65.56 -16.76 -74.69
N VAL A 453 65.76 -17.37 -73.52
CA VAL A 453 65.11 -16.95 -72.26
C VAL A 453 65.54 -15.54 -71.82
N LEU A 454 66.84 -15.19 -71.97
CA LEU A 454 67.36 -13.84 -71.72
C LEU A 454 66.94 -12.81 -72.79
N GLY A 455 66.45 -13.26 -73.94
CA GLY A 455 65.96 -12.40 -75.03
C GLY A 455 64.53 -11.92 -74.84
N ASP A 456 63.78 -12.54 -73.93
CA ASP A 456 62.39 -12.20 -73.64
C ASP A 456 62.31 -10.84 -72.91
N GLY A 457 61.52 -9.91 -73.47
CA GLY A 457 61.30 -8.59 -72.88
C GLY A 457 60.62 -8.63 -71.50
N ASN A 458 59.99 -9.75 -71.16
CA ASN A 458 59.33 -9.99 -69.87
C ASN A 458 60.12 -10.93 -68.93
N PHE A 459 61.39 -11.25 -69.23
CA PHE A 459 62.19 -12.20 -68.44
C PHE A 459 62.24 -11.87 -66.95
N LEU A 460 62.60 -10.63 -66.58
CA LEU A 460 62.65 -10.21 -65.17
C LEU A 460 61.28 -10.28 -64.49
N LYS A 461 60.21 -9.91 -65.22
CA LYS A 461 58.84 -9.98 -64.72
C LYS A 461 58.40 -11.44 -64.47
N LYS A 462 58.79 -12.38 -65.34
CA LYS A 462 58.55 -13.82 -65.14
C LYS A 462 59.27 -14.41 -63.92
N LEU A 463 60.43 -13.86 -63.53
CA LEU A 463 61.13 -14.27 -62.31
C LEU A 463 60.48 -13.70 -61.04
N GLN A 464 59.93 -12.50 -61.12
CA GLN A 464 59.20 -11.85 -60.03
C GLN A 464 57.82 -12.51 -59.79
N ASP A 465 57.09 -12.79 -60.88
CA ASP A 465 55.77 -13.42 -60.85
C ASP A 465 55.83 -14.96 -60.72
N TYR A 466 57.01 -15.53 -60.42
CA TYR A 466 57.18 -16.97 -60.32
C TYR A 466 56.38 -17.53 -59.13
N ASP A 467 55.60 -18.59 -59.38
CA ASP A 467 54.82 -19.25 -58.33
C ASP A 467 55.74 -20.04 -57.39
N LYS A 468 56.15 -19.36 -56.32
CA LYS A 468 56.96 -19.89 -55.24
C LYS A 468 56.23 -20.90 -54.33
N ASN A 469 54.89 -20.98 -54.42
CA ASN A 469 54.07 -21.80 -53.53
C ASN A 469 53.86 -23.23 -54.07
N HIS A 470 53.99 -23.45 -55.38
CA HIS A 470 53.70 -24.74 -56.03
C HIS A 470 54.90 -25.29 -56.82
N ILE A 471 56.03 -25.53 -56.15
CA ILE A 471 57.21 -26.15 -56.77
C ILE A 471 57.18 -27.67 -56.58
N SER A 472 57.27 -28.43 -57.66
CA SER A 472 57.26 -29.90 -57.59
C SER A 472 58.52 -30.50 -56.95
N ASP A 473 58.36 -31.62 -56.25
CA ASP A 473 59.46 -32.38 -55.61
C ASP A 473 60.55 -32.81 -56.60
N VAL A 474 60.17 -33.05 -57.85
CA VAL A 474 61.09 -33.41 -58.94
C VAL A 474 62.02 -32.25 -59.28
N LEU A 475 61.52 -31.00 -59.24
CA LEU A 475 62.30 -29.80 -59.50
C LEU A 475 63.25 -29.49 -58.34
N LEU A 476 62.78 -29.59 -57.08
CA LEU A 476 63.64 -29.38 -55.89
C LEU A 476 64.81 -30.38 -55.85
N LYS A 477 64.57 -31.65 -56.18
CA LYS A 477 65.63 -32.67 -56.24
C LYS A 477 66.66 -32.36 -57.33
N LYS A 478 66.24 -31.83 -58.48
CA LYS A 478 67.15 -31.40 -59.56
C LYS A 478 67.91 -30.13 -59.19
N MET A 479 67.26 -29.17 -58.52
CA MET A 479 67.89 -27.93 -58.03
C MET A 479 68.94 -28.18 -56.95
N LYS A 480 68.73 -29.17 -56.08
CA LYS A 480 69.69 -29.55 -55.04
C LYS A 480 71.08 -29.84 -55.61
N ALA A 481 71.17 -30.48 -56.78
CA ALA A 481 72.44 -30.73 -57.45
C ALA A 481 73.20 -29.45 -57.86
N PHE A 482 72.51 -28.33 -58.04
CA PHE A 482 73.12 -27.02 -58.33
C PHE A 482 73.50 -26.27 -57.05
N ILE A 483 72.70 -26.40 -55.98
CA ILE A 483 72.89 -25.67 -54.72
C ILE A 483 74.00 -26.27 -53.85
N ASP A 484 74.18 -27.59 -53.92
CA ASP A 484 75.23 -28.33 -53.19
C ASP A 484 76.64 -28.11 -53.80
N ASN A 485 76.74 -27.46 -54.97
CA ASN A 485 78.02 -27.13 -55.58
C ASN A 485 78.71 -25.97 -54.82
N PRO A 486 79.95 -26.14 -54.32
CA PRO A 486 80.66 -25.12 -53.54
C PRO A 486 80.94 -23.82 -54.31
N ASP A 487 80.97 -23.86 -55.64
CA ASP A 487 81.19 -22.67 -56.48
C ASP A 487 79.90 -21.86 -56.74
N PHE A 488 78.73 -22.39 -56.38
CA PHE A 488 77.42 -21.77 -56.62
C PHE A 488 76.93 -20.94 -55.41
N VAL A 489 77.74 -19.95 -55.05
CA VAL A 489 77.47 -19.00 -53.96
C VAL A 489 77.44 -17.58 -54.53
N PRO A 490 76.51 -16.71 -54.10
CA PRO A 490 76.37 -15.35 -54.63
C PRO A 490 77.67 -14.54 -54.65
N GLU A 491 78.51 -14.65 -53.63
CA GLU A 491 79.79 -13.92 -53.55
C GLU A 491 80.84 -14.41 -54.55
N VAL A 492 80.86 -15.71 -54.85
CA VAL A 492 81.77 -16.29 -55.86
C VAL A 492 81.29 -15.92 -57.26
N VAL A 493 79.98 -16.00 -57.52
CA VAL A 493 79.37 -15.63 -58.81
C VAL A 493 79.50 -14.13 -59.09
N ALA A 494 79.53 -13.29 -58.06
CA ALA A 494 79.73 -11.84 -58.16
C ALA A 494 81.04 -11.45 -58.86
N THR A 495 82.08 -12.29 -58.74
CA THR A 495 83.39 -12.05 -59.37
C THR A 495 83.32 -12.08 -60.90
N GLN A 496 82.35 -12.82 -61.47
CA GLN A 496 82.18 -12.98 -62.91
C GLN A 496 81.07 -12.09 -63.47
N SER A 497 79.98 -11.88 -62.73
CA SER A 497 78.91 -10.96 -63.12
C SER A 497 78.04 -10.56 -61.93
N LYS A 498 77.81 -9.24 -61.81
CA LYS A 498 76.88 -8.67 -60.81
C LYS A 498 75.43 -9.12 -61.07
N ALA A 499 75.03 -9.25 -62.33
CA ALA A 499 73.69 -9.73 -62.68
C ALA A 499 73.50 -11.22 -62.39
N CYS A 500 74.54 -12.05 -62.56
CA CYS A 500 74.49 -13.45 -62.15
C CYS A 500 74.47 -13.61 -60.62
N LYS A 501 75.03 -12.68 -59.83
CA LYS A 501 74.89 -12.66 -58.36
C LYS A 501 73.41 -12.62 -57.95
N SER A 502 72.64 -11.67 -58.49
CA SER A 502 71.22 -11.52 -58.18
C SER A 502 70.40 -12.76 -58.59
N LEU A 503 70.70 -13.34 -59.77
CA LEU A 503 70.06 -14.57 -60.23
C LEU A 503 70.40 -15.78 -59.33
N CYS A 504 71.66 -15.90 -58.88
CA CYS A 504 72.09 -16.95 -57.96
C CYS A 504 71.41 -16.82 -56.59
N MET A 505 71.31 -15.60 -56.04
CA MET A 505 70.57 -15.33 -54.80
C MET A 505 69.10 -15.76 -54.90
N TRP A 506 68.45 -15.46 -56.03
CA TRP A 506 67.06 -15.84 -56.29
C TRP A 506 66.84 -17.35 -56.37
N VAL A 507 67.68 -18.08 -57.11
CA VAL A 507 67.60 -19.54 -57.19
C VAL A 507 67.72 -20.19 -55.80
N ARG A 508 68.66 -19.72 -54.98
CA ARG A 508 68.87 -20.24 -53.61
C ARG A 508 67.73 -19.86 -52.66
N ALA A 509 67.20 -18.65 -52.77
CA ALA A 509 66.07 -18.20 -51.96
C ALA A 509 64.78 -18.98 -52.29
N ILE A 510 64.54 -19.32 -53.56
CA ILE A 510 63.41 -20.14 -53.99
C ILE A 510 63.46 -21.55 -53.39
N ASP A 511 64.63 -22.21 -53.42
CA ASP A 511 64.78 -23.53 -52.82
C ASP A 511 64.58 -23.51 -51.29
N SER A 512 65.11 -22.48 -50.62
CA SER A 512 64.90 -22.29 -49.18
C SER A 512 63.43 -22.04 -48.84
N TYR A 513 62.75 -21.18 -49.60
CA TYR A 513 61.34 -20.87 -49.42
C TYR A 513 60.45 -22.10 -49.64
N ALA A 514 60.67 -22.84 -50.72
CA ALA A 514 59.88 -24.01 -51.06
C ALA A 514 60.01 -25.15 -50.03
N LYS A 515 61.21 -25.33 -49.45
CA LYS A 515 61.42 -26.29 -48.34
C LYS A 515 60.64 -25.91 -47.08
N VAL A 516 60.64 -24.63 -46.72
CA VAL A 516 59.92 -24.11 -45.56
C VAL A 516 58.40 -24.15 -45.80
N TYR A 517 57.95 -23.72 -46.98
CA TYR A 517 56.53 -23.69 -47.35
C TYR A 517 55.88 -25.08 -47.26
N ARG A 518 56.60 -26.16 -47.61
CA ARG A 518 56.13 -27.55 -47.47
C ARG A 518 55.83 -27.96 -46.03
N VAL A 519 56.56 -27.41 -45.05
CA VAL A 519 56.37 -27.71 -43.62
C VAL A 519 55.25 -26.85 -43.02
N VAL A 520 55.10 -25.63 -43.53
CA VAL A 520 54.12 -24.64 -43.06
C VAL A 520 52.71 -24.90 -43.62
N GLU A 521 52.57 -25.34 -44.88
CA GLU A 521 51.27 -25.57 -45.52
C GLU A 521 50.33 -26.51 -44.73
N PRO A 522 50.78 -27.67 -44.20
CA PRO A 522 49.94 -28.55 -43.41
C PRO A 522 49.56 -27.94 -42.04
N LYS A 523 50.44 -27.15 -41.43
CA LYS A 523 50.18 -26.47 -40.16
C LYS A 523 49.14 -25.37 -40.32
N ARG A 524 49.23 -24.60 -41.41
CA ARG A 524 48.28 -23.54 -41.77
C ARG A 524 46.88 -24.05 -42.08
N LYS A 525 46.76 -25.22 -42.73
CA LYS A 525 45.45 -25.87 -42.97
C LYS A 525 44.82 -26.45 -41.70
N LYS A 526 45.64 -26.78 -40.69
CA LYS A 526 45.17 -27.27 -39.38
C LYS A 526 44.80 -26.13 -38.42
N SER A 527 45.37 -24.94 -38.60
CA SER A 527 45.05 -23.75 -37.79
C SER A 527 43.79 -23.03 -38.26
N THR A 528 43.30 -23.29 -39.48
CA THR A 528 41.99 -22.83 -39.93
C THR A 528 40.90 -23.75 -39.38
N PRO A 529 39.93 -23.23 -38.60
CA PRO A 529 38.84 -24.06 -38.10
C PRO A 529 38.03 -24.65 -39.26
N PRO A 530 37.46 -25.87 -39.09
CA PRO A 530 36.53 -26.42 -40.07
C PRO A 530 35.30 -25.50 -40.19
N GLU A 531 34.85 -25.25 -41.43
CA GLU A 531 33.59 -24.55 -41.72
C GLU A 531 32.37 -25.26 -41.13
#